data_AF-A0A4R0ZPC1-F1
#
_entry.id   AF-A0A4R0ZPC1-F1
#
_cell.length_a   1.000
_cell.length_b   1.000
_cell.length_c   1.000
_cell.angle_alpha   90.00
_cell.angle_beta   90.00
_cell.angle_gamma   90.00
#
_symmetry.space_group_name_H-M   'P 1'
#
loop_
_entity.id
_entity.type
_entity.pdbx_description
1 polymer ?
#
loop_
_entity_poly.entity_id
_entity_poly.type
_entity_poly.pdbx_seq_one_letter_code
_entity_poly.pdbx_strand_id
1 'polypeptide(L)' 'MKSYEVESHLINDEVLTQVVEAESRYAALEAIYQSFRHASDGFVQFEDEWIIFLDHVVYVKAFEIVE' A
#
# COMPACT_ATOMS: atom_id res chain seq x y z
N MET A 1 -7.98 9.46 14.14
CA MET A 1 -7.56 9.04 12.79
C MET A 1 -6.30 9.80 12.42
N LYS A 2 -5.40 9.15 11.69
CA LYS A 2 -4.13 9.72 11.22
C LYS A 2 -4.11 9.69 9.69
N SER A 3 -3.37 10.60 9.09
CA SER A 3 -3.17 10.64 7.63
C SER A 3 -1.90 9.90 7.27
N TYR A 4 -1.98 9.05 6.24
CA TYR A 4 -0.85 8.31 5.71
C TYR A 4 -0.68 8.61 4.23
N GLU A 5 0.54 8.94 3.81
CA GLU A 5 0.92 8.93 2.41
C GLU A 5 1.28 7.50 2.01
N VAL A 6 0.60 6.97 1.01
CA VAL A 6 0.81 5.63 0.47
C VAL A 6 1.45 5.75 -0.90
N GLU A 7 2.56 5.06 -1.10
CA GLU A 7 3.21 4.90 -2.40
C GLU A 7 3.04 3.47 -2.91
N SER A 8 2.47 3.31 -4.10
CA SER A 8 2.44 2.04 -4.85
C SER A 8 3.49 2.07 -5.95
N HIS A 9 4.48 1.18 -5.85
CA HIS A 9 5.57 1.06 -6.82
C HIS A 9 5.23 -0.06 -7.80
N LEU A 10 5.03 0.30 -9.06
CA LEU A 10 4.59 -0.59 -10.12
C LEU A 10 5.77 -1.23 -10.87
N ILE A 11 5.50 -2.34 -11.57
CA ILE A 11 6.53 -3.10 -12.31
C ILE A 11 7.14 -2.29 -13.48
N ASN A 12 6.42 -1.29 -13.98
CA ASN A 12 6.84 -0.39 -15.06
C ASN A 12 7.62 0.84 -14.57
N ASP A 13 8.18 0.81 -13.35
CA ASP A 13 8.86 1.92 -12.68
C ASP A 13 7.97 3.15 -12.39
N GLU A 14 6.65 3.01 -12.52
CA GLU A 14 5.69 4.05 -12.16
C GLU A 14 5.41 4.03 -10.65
N VAL A 15 5.26 5.22 -10.07
CA VAL A 15 4.91 5.41 -8.65
C VAL A 15 3.58 6.13 -8.56
N LEU A 16 2.60 5.49 -7.92
CA LEU A 16 1.30 6.08 -7.62
C LEU A 16 1.24 6.48 -6.16
N THR A 17 0.96 7.75 -5.88
CA THR A 17 0.87 8.29 -4.52
C THR A 17 -0.56 8.67 -4.18
N GLN A 18 -1.02 8.31 -2.98
CA GLN A 18 -2.32 8.71 -2.45
C GLN A 18 -2.30 8.92 -0.95
N VAL A 19 -3.20 9.76 -0.42
CA VAL A 19 -3.37 9.97 1.02
C VAL A 19 -4.56 9.17 1.51
N VAL A 20 -4.36 8.41 2.59
CA VAL A 20 -5.40 7.58 3.23
C VAL A 20 -5.51 7.96 4.69
N GLU A 21 -6.75 8.10 5.18
CA GLU A 21 -7.02 8.23 6.61
C GLU A 21 -7.23 6.84 7.23
N ALA A 22 -6.45 6.52 8.26
CA ALA A 22 -6.52 5.21 8.92
C ALA A 22 -6.21 5.31 10.42
N GLU A 23 -6.55 4.26 11.17
CA GLU A 23 -6.25 4.16 12.60
C GLU A 23 -4.78 3.78 12.86
N SER A 24 -4.12 3.11 11.91
CA SER A 24 -2.74 2.66 11.99
C SER A 24 -2.12 2.54 10.58
N ARG A 25 -0.79 2.45 10.50
CA ARG A 25 -0.08 2.17 9.25
C ARG A 25 -0.54 0.85 8.63
N TYR A 26 -0.74 -0.18 9.46
CA TYR A 26 -1.26 -1.47 9.02
C TYR A 26 -2.65 -1.33 8.40
N ALA A 27 -3.55 -0.58 9.03
CA ALA A 27 -4.89 -0.34 8.49
C ALA A 27 -4.85 0.47 7.17
N ALA A 28 -3.91 1.39 7.03
CA ALA A 28 -3.69 2.10 5.77
C ALA A 28 -3.25 1.12 4.66
N LEU A 29 -2.26 0.27 4.93
CA LEU A 29 -1.79 -0.75 4.00
C LEU A 29 -2.89 -1.79 3.65
N GLU A 30 -3.69 -2.21 4.63
CA GLU A 30 -4.81 -3.14 4.42
C GLU A 30 -5.91 -2.54 3.53
N ALA A 31 -6.22 -1.24 3.68
CA ALA A 31 -7.19 -0.56 2.82
C ALA A 31 -6.76 -0.56 1.35
N ILE A 32 -5.46 -0.40 1.09
CA ILE A 32 -4.86 -0.51 -0.24
C ILE A 32 -4.99 -1.93 -0.75
N TYR A 33 -4.61 -2.92 0.06
CA TYR A 33 -4.78 -4.33 -0.30
C TYR A 33 -6.22 -4.68 -0.69
N GLN A 34 -7.24 -4.25 0.07
CA GLN A 34 -8.63 -4.52 -0.28
C GLN A 34 -9.02 -3.93 -1.65
N SER A 35 -8.40 -2.83 -2.06
CA SER A 35 -8.62 -2.19 -3.36
C SER A 35 -8.00 -3.00 -4.52
N PHE A 36 -6.89 -3.69 -4.26
CA PHE A 36 -6.18 -4.51 -5.25
C PHE A 36 -6.52 -6.01 -5.21
N ARG A 37 -7.21 -6.51 -4.17
CA ARG A 37 -7.48 -7.95 -3.99
C ARG A 37 -8.20 -8.60 -5.16
N HIS A 38 -8.97 -7.83 -5.94
CA HIS A 38 -9.70 -8.30 -7.10
C HIS A 38 -8.84 -8.34 -8.37
N ALA A 39 -7.67 -7.70 -8.34
CA ALA A 39 -6.70 -7.58 -9.42
C ALA A 39 -5.41 -8.39 -9.17
N SER A 40 -5.26 -8.98 -7.98
CA SER A 40 -4.14 -9.87 -7.65
C SER A 40 -4.63 -11.30 -7.41
N ASP A 41 -4.27 -12.22 -8.30
CA ASP A 41 -4.37 -13.67 -8.02
C ASP A 41 -3.13 -14.17 -7.23
N GLY A 42 -2.13 -13.30 -7.05
CA GLY A 42 -0.85 -13.59 -6.43
C GLY A 42 -0.78 -13.55 -4.90
N PHE A 43 0.32 -14.12 -4.40
CA PHE A 43 0.74 -14.17 -2.99
C PHE A 43 0.97 -12.76 -2.43
N VAL A 44 0.43 -12.46 -1.25
CA VAL A 44 0.58 -11.17 -0.56
C VAL A 44 1.40 -11.39 0.72
N GLN A 45 2.49 -10.65 0.85
CA GLN A 45 3.31 -10.65 2.06
C GLN A 45 3.27 -9.27 2.69
N PHE A 46 2.82 -9.23 3.95
CA PHE A 46 2.85 -8.04 4.79
C PHE A 46 4.16 -8.06 5.57
N GLU A 47 4.97 -7.03 5.40
CA GLU A 47 6.10 -6.73 6.29
C GLU A 47 5.78 -5.46 7.06
N ASP A 48 6.56 -5.16 8.11
CA ASP A 48 6.31 -4.05 9.04
C ASP A 48 6.14 -2.67 8.37
N GLU A 49 6.68 -2.49 7.16
CA GLU A 49 6.68 -1.22 6.44
C GLU A 49 6.10 -1.28 5.01
N TRP A 50 5.79 -2.46 4.49
CA TRP A 50 5.28 -2.60 3.11
C TRP A 50 4.40 -3.83 2.86
N ILE A 51 3.74 -3.83 1.70
CA ILE A 51 3.08 -5.00 1.10
C ILE A 51 3.67 -5.25 -0.29
N ILE A 52 3.87 -6.51 -0.67
CA ILE A 52 4.30 -6.91 -2.03
C ILE A 52 3.13 -7.52 -2.80
N PHE A 53 2.90 -7.11 -4.06
CA PHE A 53 2.01 -7.80 -5.01
C PHE A 53 2.82 -8.36 -6.18
N LEU A 54 2.58 -9.60 -6.59
CA LEU A 54 3.44 -10.24 -7.59
C LEU A 54 3.03 -9.98 -9.05
N ASP A 55 1.83 -9.44 -9.30
CA ASP A 55 1.27 -9.37 -10.66
C ASP A 55 1.34 -7.98 -11.33
N HIS A 56 1.18 -6.89 -10.56
CA HIS A 56 1.09 -5.53 -11.11
C HIS A 56 1.81 -4.46 -10.25
N VAL A 57 2.00 -4.69 -8.95
CA VAL A 57 2.56 -3.71 -7.98
C VAL A 57 3.72 -4.34 -7.22
N VAL A 58 4.97 -3.95 -7.50
CA VAL A 58 6.17 -4.50 -6.86
C VAL A 58 6.09 -4.38 -5.33
N TYR A 59 5.75 -3.20 -4.81
CA TYR A 59 5.52 -3.02 -3.38
C TYR A 59 4.70 -1.76 -3.06
N VAL A 60 4.13 -1.69 -1.87
CA VAL A 60 3.37 -0.56 -1.33
C VAL A 60 3.95 -0.12 0.00
N LYS A 61 4.26 1.17 0.18
CA LYS A 61 4.73 1.74 1.46
C LYS A 61 3.71 2.73 2.01
N ALA A 62 3.67 2.89 3.33
CA ALA A 62 2.82 3.87 4.00
C ALA A 62 3.61 4.69 5.04
N PHE A 63 3.59 6.01 4.88
CA PHE A 63 4.28 6.98 5.73
C PHE A 63 3.25 7.78 6.53
N GLU A 64 3.40 7.83 7.85
CA GLU A 64 2.55 8.69 8.68
C GLU A 64 2.89 10.16 8.42
N ILE A 65 1.90 10.98 8.09
CA ILE A 65 2.07 12.42 7.93
C ILE A 65 2.03 13.04 9.33
N VAL A 66 3.19 13.53 9.79
CA VAL A 66 3.33 14.21 11.08
C VAL A 66 3.40 15.72 10.80
N GLU A 67 2.35 16.46 11.14
CA GLU A 67 2.34 17.93 11.10
C GLU A 67 3.21 18.56 12.21
#